data_AF-A0A9D9QE24-F1
#
_entry.id   AF-A0A9D9QE24-F1
#
_cell.length_a   1.000
_cell.length_b   1.000
_cell.length_c   1.000
_cell.angle_alpha   90.00
_cell.angle_beta   90.00
_cell.angle_gamma   90.00
#
_symmetry.space_group_name_H-M   'P 1'
#
loop_
_entity.id
_entity.type
_entity.pdbx_description
1 polymer ?
#
loop_
_entity_poly.entity_id
_entity_poly.type
_entity_poly.pdbx_seq_one_letter_code
_entity_poly.pdbx_strand_id
1 'polypeptide(L)'
;MKINLGKKTILYPMPVFMVGTYDKEGKPDLMAAAWGGVFNEGMLCLCLDRGHKTVANLKERKAFTVAVADAGHVAECDYVGIVSANDEADKLGKAGLTAVKSTAVDAPV
;
A
#
# COMPACT_ATOMS: atom_id res chain seq x y z
N MET A 1 0.54 -33.53 17.32
CA MET A 1 0.92 -32.73 18.51
C MET A 1 1.13 -31.29 18.05
N LYS A 2 0.61 -30.27 18.77
CA LYS A 2 0.87 -28.86 18.42
C LYS A 2 2.28 -28.45 18.88
N ILE A 3 2.93 -27.57 18.12
CA ILE A 3 4.26 -27.02 18.44
C ILE A 3 4.09 -25.56 18.86
N ASN A 4 4.78 -25.13 19.92
CA ASN A 4 4.81 -23.73 20.33
C ASN A 4 5.82 -22.95 19.48
N LEU A 5 5.35 -21.96 18.72
CA LEU A 5 6.17 -21.12 17.83
C LEU A 5 6.65 -19.81 18.50
N GLY A 6 6.21 -19.52 19.72
CA GLY A 6 6.48 -18.26 20.42
C GLY A 6 5.67 -17.07 19.88
N LYS A 7 6.07 -15.84 20.25
CA LYS A 7 5.45 -14.60 19.79
C LYS A 7 5.99 -14.25 18.40
N LYS A 8 5.21 -14.55 17.36
CA LYS A 8 5.58 -14.32 15.96
C LYS A 8 4.42 -13.67 15.20
N THR A 9 4.73 -12.82 14.22
CA THR A 9 3.76 -12.19 13.33
C THR A 9 3.46 -13.12 12.15
N ILE A 10 2.96 -14.32 12.45
CA ILE A 10 2.69 -15.38 11.47
C ILE A 10 1.17 -15.56 11.38
N LEU A 11 0.60 -15.14 10.26
CA LEU A 11 -0.79 -15.36 9.89
C LEU A 11 -0.83 -15.76 8.41
N TYR A 12 -1.73 -16.67 8.05
CA TYR A 12 -1.88 -17.12 6.67
C TYR A 12 -3.36 -17.19 6.25
N PRO A 13 -3.70 -16.79 5.01
CA PRO A 13 -2.86 -16.01 4.11
C PRO A 13 -2.69 -14.55 4.60
N MET A 14 -1.59 -13.89 4.23
CA MET A 14 -1.49 -12.43 4.31
C MET A 14 -1.63 -11.88 2.90
N PRO A 15 -2.71 -11.11 2.60
CA PRO A 15 -2.80 -10.40 1.34
C PRO A 15 -1.73 -9.31 1.28
N VAL A 16 -1.35 -8.91 0.07
CA VAL A 16 -0.49 -7.75 -0.16
C VAL A 16 -1.38 -6.65 -0.75
N PHE A 17 -1.78 -5.71 0.09
CA PHE A 17 -2.58 -4.56 -0.33
C PHE A 17 -1.66 -3.48 -0.91
N MET A 18 -1.92 -3.10 -2.15
CA MET A 18 -1.25 -2.00 -2.83
C MET A 18 -2.06 -0.73 -2.59
N VAL A 19 -1.57 0.16 -1.73
CA VAL A 19 -2.28 1.36 -1.29
C VAL A 19 -1.82 2.56 -2.10
N GLY A 20 -2.67 3.02 -3.02
CA GLY A 20 -2.40 4.15 -3.89
C GLY A 20 -2.85 5.48 -3.27
N THR A 21 -1.98 6.49 -3.26
CA THR A 21 -2.28 7.85 -2.78
C THR A 21 -1.64 8.91 -3.64
N TYR A 22 -2.15 10.14 -3.58
CA TYR A 22 -1.45 11.32 -4.08
C TYR A 22 -0.88 12.14 -2.93
N ASP A 23 0.27 12.76 -3.13
CA ASP A 23 0.74 13.80 -2.22
C ASP A 23 0.06 15.16 -2.47
N LYS A 24 0.48 16.18 -1.72
CA LYS A 24 -0.07 17.54 -1.79
C LYS A 24 0.11 18.24 -3.16
N GLU A 25 1.04 17.76 -3.98
CA GLU A 25 1.33 18.29 -5.32
C GLU A 25 0.67 17.45 -6.42
N GLY A 26 -0.01 16.36 -6.06
CA GLY A 26 -0.67 15.45 -7.00
C GLY A 26 0.27 14.37 -7.53
N LYS A 27 1.43 14.16 -6.89
CA LYS A 27 2.37 13.11 -7.28
C LYS A 27 1.92 11.75 -6.74
N PRO A 28 1.86 10.69 -7.56
CA PRO A 28 1.40 9.39 -7.11
C PRO A 28 2.42 8.71 -6.20
N ASP A 29 1.92 8.00 -5.20
CA ASP A 29 2.63 7.10 -4.32
C ASP A 29 1.84 5.78 -4.22
N LEU A 30 2.57 4.68 -4.08
CA LEU A 30 2.03 3.34 -3.93
C LEU A 30 2.84 2.60 -2.87
N MET A 31 2.22 2.01 -1.85
CA MET A 31 2.93 1.17 -0.89
C MET A 31 2.32 -0.22 -0.80
N ALA A 32 3.10 -1.21 -0.36
CA ALA A 32 2.61 -2.53 0.00
C ALA A 32 2.28 -2.61 1.50
N ALA A 33 1.09 -3.10 1.85
CA ALA A 33 0.65 -3.32 3.22
C ALA A 33 0.14 -4.75 3.42
N ALA A 34 0.79 -5.51 4.31
CA ALA A 34 0.35 -6.87 4.67
C ALA A 34 -0.60 -6.90 5.87
N TRP A 35 -0.58 -5.85 6.70
CA TRP A 35 -1.38 -5.80 7.94
C TRP A 35 -2.63 -4.98 7.71
N GLY A 36 -3.72 -5.69 7.48
CA GLY A 36 -5.03 -5.12 7.28
C GLY A 36 -6.03 -6.15 6.82
N GLY A 37 -7.21 -5.68 6.46
CA GLY A 37 -8.27 -6.53 5.93
C GLY A 37 -9.62 -5.85 5.99
N VAL A 38 -10.64 -6.62 5.63
CA VAL A 38 -12.04 -6.21 5.79
C VAL A 38 -12.32 -6.00 7.28
N PHE A 39 -12.80 -4.81 7.62
CA PHE A 39 -13.26 -4.48 8.96
C PHE A 39 -14.77 -4.65 9.10
N ASN A 40 -15.52 -4.22 8.07
CA ASN A 40 -16.97 -4.36 7.96
C ASN A 40 -17.39 -4.31 6.48
N GLU A 41 -18.68 -4.48 6.19
CA GLU A 41 -19.23 -4.27 4.86
C GLU A 41 -18.83 -2.88 4.31
N GLY A 42 -18.15 -2.87 3.16
CA GLY A 42 -17.65 -1.65 2.52
C GLY A 42 -16.48 -0.96 3.24
N MET A 43 -15.89 -1.56 4.29
CA MET A 43 -14.81 -0.94 5.07
C MET A 43 -13.55 -1.82 5.15
N LEU A 44 -12.40 -1.19 4.93
CA LEU A 44 -11.07 -1.77 5.15
C LEU A 44 -10.41 -1.14 6.37
N CYS A 45 -9.66 -1.93 7.12
CA CYS A 45 -8.72 -1.45 8.13
C CYS A 45 -7.29 -1.78 7.69
N LEU A 46 -6.40 -0.79 7.73
CA LEU A 46 -4.99 -0.92 7.38
C LEU A 46 -4.14 -0.44 8.56
N CYS A 47 -3.17 -1.24 8.98
CA CYS A 47 -2.22 -0.89 10.04
C CYS A 47 -0.95 -0.35 9.40
N LEU A 48 -0.85 0.98 9.30
CA LEU A 48 0.25 1.67 8.62
C LEU A 48 1.13 2.44 9.61
N ASP A 49 2.45 2.37 9.43
CA ASP A 49 3.40 3.14 10.22
C ASP A 49 3.29 4.64 9.92
N ARG A 50 3.41 5.48 10.96
CA ARG A 50 3.23 6.94 10.85
C ARG A 50 4.30 7.62 9.99
N GLY A 51 5.47 7.02 9.83
CA GLY A 51 6.59 7.53 9.03
C GLY A 51 6.43 7.31 7.53
N HIS A 52 5.50 6.45 7.09
CA HIS A 52 5.28 6.20 5.67
C HIS A 52 4.74 7.45 4.95
N LYS A 53 5.28 7.75 3.76
CA LYS A 53 4.77 8.80 2.86
C LYS A 53 3.27 8.66 2.63
N THR A 54 2.79 7.44 2.44
CA THR A 54 1.37 7.12 2.27
C THR A 54 0.52 7.60 3.45
N VAL A 55 0.98 7.50 4.70
CA VAL A 55 0.23 8.00 5.87
C VAL A 55 0.19 9.54 5.91
N ALA A 56 1.26 10.22 5.49
CA ALA A 56 1.24 11.67 5.32
C ALA A 56 0.23 12.08 4.23
N ASN A 57 0.24 11.39 3.09
CA ASN A 57 -0.71 11.61 2.00
C ASN A 57 -2.16 11.37 2.43
N LEU A 58 -2.43 10.27 3.14
CA LEU A 58 -3.75 9.96 3.70
C LEU A 58 -4.26 11.05 4.65
N LYS A 59 -3.38 11.61 5.48
CA LYS A 59 -3.75 12.70 6.40
C LYS A 59 -4.14 13.98 5.66
N GLU A 60 -3.47 14.26 4.55
CA GLU A 60 -3.69 15.46 3.73
C GLU A 60 -4.92 15.32 2.83
N ARG A 61 -4.96 14.24 2.03
CA ARG A 61 -5.94 14.06 0.94
C ARG A 61 -7.20 13.31 1.33
N LYS A 62 -7.17 12.51 2.41
CA LYS A 62 -8.30 11.68 2.86
C LYS A 62 -8.85 10.72 1.79
N ALA A 63 -8.05 10.37 0.78
CA ALA A 63 -8.43 9.49 -0.32
C ALA A 63 -7.30 8.50 -0.63
N PHE A 64 -7.69 7.28 -0.98
CA PHE A 64 -6.78 6.22 -1.40
C PHE A 64 -7.52 5.18 -2.24
N THR A 65 -6.76 4.38 -2.97
CA THR A 65 -7.23 3.14 -3.61
C THR A 65 -6.54 1.94 -2.99
N VAL A 66 -7.11 0.75 -3.19
CA VAL A 66 -6.48 -0.51 -2.81
C VAL A 66 -6.58 -1.47 -3.98
N ALA A 67 -5.43 -1.97 -4.44
CA ALA A 67 -5.34 -3.14 -5.30
C ALA A 67 -4.75 -4.33 -4.52
N VAL A 68 -4.92 -5.53 -5.03
CA VAL A 68 -4.29 -6.75 -4.49
C VAL A 68 -3.15 -7.12 -5.43
N ALA A 69 -1.94 -7.31 -4.89
CA ALA A 69 -0.80 -7.71 -5.70
C ALA A 69 -1.04 -9.06 -6.39
N ASP A 70 -0.57 -9.18 -7.62
CA ASP A 70 -0.61 -10.43 -8.39
C ASP A 70 0.79 -11.04 -8.57
N ALA A 71 0.81 -12.30 -9.00
CA ALA A 71 2.05 -13.06 -9.16
C ALA A 71 2.93 -12.59 -10.33
N GLY A 72 2.37 -11.88 -11.32
CA GLY A 72 3.09 -11.34 -12.47
C GLY A 72 3.90 -10.09 -12.13
N HIS A 73 3.50 -9.34 -11.10
CA HIS A 73 4.13 -8.07 -10.69
C HIS A 73 4.83 -8.16 -9.32
N VAL A 74 5.32 -9.34 -8.93
CA VAL A 74 5.91 -9.56 -7.60
C VAL A 74 7.10 -8.63 -7.34
N ALA A 75 7.97 -8.42 -8.32
CA ALA A 75 9.16 -7.60 -8.15
C ALA A 75 8.80 -6.12 -7.95
N GLU A 76 7.82 -5.63 -8.71
CA GLU A 76 7.31 -4.26 -8.64
C GLU A 76 6.57 -4.01 -7.32
N CYS A 77 5.73 -4.97 -6.90
CA CYS A 77 5.01 -4.89 -5.63
C CYS A 77 5.96 -4.90 -4.42
N ASP A 78 7.01 -5.73 -4.46
CA ASP A 78 8.04 -5.76 -3.43
C ASP A 78 8.85 -4.46 -3.40
N TYR A 79 9.26 -3.95 -4.57
CA TYR A 79 9.99 -2.69 -4.68
C TYR A 79 9.26 -1.53 -4.02
N VAL A 80 7.97 -1.35 -4.31
CA VAL A 80 7.19 -0.24 -3.71
C VAL A 80 6.85 -0.46 -2.22
N GLY A 81 7.04 -1.68 -1.70
CA GLY A 81 7.00 -2.00 -0.28
C GLY A 81 8.30 -1.70 0.47
N ILE A 82 9.44 -1.70 -0.22
CA ILE A 82 10.77 -1.45 0.34
C ILE A 82 11.17 0.03 0.21
N VAL A 83 10.85 0.65 -0.93
CA VAL A 83 11.26 2.02 -1.25
C VAL A 83 10.20 3.03 -0.79
N SER A 84 10.66 4.05 -0.05
CA SER A 84 9.80 5.13 0.42
C SER A 84 9.75 6.29 -0.57
N ALA A 85 8.56 6.81 -0.84
CA ALA A 85 8.38 8.04 -1.61
C ALA A 85 8.71 9.32 -0.80
N ASN A 86 9.18 9.18 0.46
CA ASN A 86 9.86 10.27 1.15
C ASN A 86 11.26 10.52 0.54
N ASP A 87 11.91 9.46 0.06
CA ASP A 87 13.32 9.48 -0.37
C ASP A 87 13.47 9.30 -1.87
N GLU A 88 12.57 8.55 -2.51
CA GLU A 88 12.53 8.35 -3.96
C GLU A 88 11.31 9.02 -4.56
N ALA A 89 11.54 10.14 -5.25
CA ALA A 89 10.48 10.90 -5.83
C ALA A 89 9.81 10.13 -6.98
N ASP A 90 10.56 9.47 -7.87
CA ASP A 90 10.03 8.76 -9.04
C ASP A 90 9.82 7.26 -8.76
N LYS A 91 9.20 6.95 -7.61
CA LYS A 91 9.08 5.56 -7.15
C LYS A 91 8.34 4.66 -8.15
N LEU A 92 7.20 5.10 -8.67
CA LEU A 92 6.42 4.30 -9.62
C LEU A 92 7.14 4.13 -10.95
N GLY A 93 7.76 5.18 -11.49
CA GLY A 93 8.55 5.12 -12.72
C GLY A 93 9.70 4.11 -12.60
N LYS A 94 10.43 4.13 -11.48
CA LYS A 94 11.50 3.15 -11.19
C LYS A 94 10.99 1.72 -11.00
N ALA A 95 9.75 1.57 -10.52
CA ALA A 95 9.08 0.28 -10.44
C ALA A 95 8.53 -0.20 -11.80
N GLY A 96 8.61 0.61 -12.88
CA GLY A 96 7.97 0.30 -14.16
C GLY A 96 6.44 0.38 -14.12
N LEU A 97 5.87 1.04 -13.10
CA LEU A 97 4.43 1.18 -12.90
C LEU A 97 3.95 2.55 -13.39
N THR A 98 2.72 2.57 -13.89
CA THR A 98 2.00 3.80 -14.26
C THR A 98 0.86 4.08 -13.31
N ALA A 99 0.54 5.35 -13.10
CA ALA A 99 -0.62 5.76 -12.32
C ALA A 99 -1.66 6.45 -13.21
N VAL A 100 -2.92 6.04 -13.08
CA VAL A 100 -4.07 6.71 -13.70
C VAL A 100 -4.96 7.28 -12.60
N LYS A 101 -5.52 8.48 -12.77
CA LYS A 101 -6.42 9.05 -11.77
C LYS A 101 -7.71 8.22 -11.68
N SER A 102 -8.10 7.83 -10.46
CA SER A 102 -9.40 7.19 -10.22
C SER A 102 -10.55 8.12 -10.58
N THR A 103 -11.63 7.55 -11.13
CA THR A 103 -12.88 8.28 -11.40
C THR A 103 -13.77 8.42 -10.16
N ALA A 104 -13.46 7.72 -9.06
CA ALA A 104 -14.31 7.65 -7.86
C ALA A 104 -13.76 8.47 -6.68
N VAL A 105 -12.44 8.59 -6.55
CA VAL A 105 -11.76 9.24 -5.42
C VAL A 105 -10.50 9.97 -5.87
N ASP A 106 -9.98 10.88 -5.05
CA ASP A 106 -8.74 11.61 -5.34
C ASP A 106 -7.49 10.78 -5.04
N ALA A 107 -7.31 9.68 -5.76
CA ALA A 107 -6.18 8.75 -5.62
C ALA A 107 -5.86 8.06 -6.96
N PRO A 108 -4.61 7.57 -7.14
CA PRO A 108 -4.22 6.83 -8.35
C PRO A 108 -4.76 5.40 -8.34
N VAL A 109 -4.94 4.82 -9.52
CA VAL A 109 -5.11 3.39 -9.80
C VAL A 109 -3.94 2.91 -10.63
#